data_AF-W1PK90-F1
#
_entry.id   AF-W1PK90-F1
#
_cell.length_a   1.000
_cell.length_b   1.000
_cell.length_c   1.000
_cell.angle_alpha   90.00
_cell.angle_beta   90.00
_cell.angle_gamma   90.00
#
_symmetry.space_group_name_H-M   'P 1'
#
loop_
_entity.id
_entity.type
_entity.pdbx_description
1 polymer ?
#
loop_
_entity_poly.entity_id
_entity_poly.type
_entity_poly.pdbx_seq_one_letter_code
_entity_poly.pdbx_strand_id
1 'polypeptide(L)'
;MNTFGLGALSIIPPGQIDQPLVATNAESWRSEINSFHYNIQIGEMTPTLFDVYDILGLSVVGEHVTCRPINALHKFIEDNLGIVPTEGNLTAIKHSWLKANFWELPPDASPVQIVKYTQAYLLFLISVTNFADASVATVPTRYLQFFEDIEQAHRYAWDAAALAYLYRLLGKACTFKRRHFSGSATLMQVIWNSYFKLDEEISDDRHEAFETVMCVTTLILHDIVEPYMPDHVCRQFGSKQGIPRNPLSVGKRYKRYGRQRDWRNVNSDKIHH
;
A
#
# COMPACT_ATOMS: atom_id res chain seq x y z
N MET A 1 -22.09 -1.36 -4.41
CA MET A 1 -21.23 -0.30 -4.98
C MET A 1 -20.54 0.40 -3.82
N ASN A 2 -19.25 0.13 -3.60
CA ASN A 2 -18.42 0.78 -2.59
C ASN A 2 -17.91 2.11 -3.17
N THR A 3 -18.48 3.24 -2.75
CA THR A 3 -18.20 4.57 -3.29
C THR A 3 -16.78 5.10 -3.06
N PHE A 4 -15.93 4.39 -2.31
CA PHE A 4 -14.62 4.90 -1.86
C PHE A 4 -13.41 4.03 -2.24
N GLY A 5 -13.58 2.92 -2.97
CA GLY A 5 -12.47 2.04 -3.39
C GLY A 5 -11.73 1.29 -2.26
N LEU A 6 -12.04 1.57 -0.99
CA LEU A 6 -11.45 0.94 0.21
C LEU A 6 -12.43 0.03 0.96
N GLY A 7 -13.70 -0.03 0.53
CA GLY A 7 -14.74 -0.81 1.22
C GLY A 7 -14.55 -2.32 1.16
N ALA A 8 -13.65 -2.83 0.32
CA ALA A 8 -13.25 -4.24 0.33
C ALA A 8 -12.35 -4.58 1.52
N LEU A 9 -11.57 -3.62 2.04
CA LEU A 9 -10.68 -3.80 3.19
C LEU A 9 -11.43 -4.09 4.50
N SER A 10 -12.70 -3.67 4.62
CA SER A 10 -13.53 -3.95 5.80
C SER A 10 -14.09 -5.37 5.84
N ILE A 11 -13.95 -6.13 4.75
CA ILE A 11 -14.50 -7.49 4.59
C ILE A 11 -13.43 -8.57 4.84
N ILE A 12 -12.15 -8.20 4.88
CA ILE A 12 -11.05 -9.13 5.12
C ILE A 12 -11.14 -9.62 6.58
N PRO A 13 -11.43 -10.90 6.84
CA PRO A 13 -11.45 -11.43 8.19
C PRO A 13 -10.04 -11.37 8.78
N PRO A 14 -9.87 -11.10 10.09
CA PRO A 14 -8.57 -11.21 10.75
C PRO A 14 -8.14 -12.68 10.77
N GLY A 15 -7.46 -13.11 9.70
CA GLY A 15 -6.87 -14.44 9.57
C GLY A 15 -5.64 -14.60 10.46
N GLN A 16 -5.39 -15.83 10.90
CA GLN A 16 -4.20 -16.17 11.66
C GLN A 16 -2.97 -16.13 10.72
N ILE A 17 -2.05 -15.21 10.99
CA ILE A 17 -0.85 -15.00 10.16
C ILE A 17 0.10 -16.19 10.30
N ASP A 18 0.38 -16.89 9.19
CA ASP A 18 1.43 -17.92 9.12
C ASP A 18 2.83 -17.28 9.13
N GLN A 19 3.40 -17.16 10.33
CA GLN A 19 4.70 -16.52 10.56
C GLN A 19 5.85 -17.24 9.84
N PRO A 20 5.98 -18.59 9.88
CA PRO A 20 6.97 -19.31 9.09
C PRO A 20 6.90 -19.04 7.58
N LEU A 21 5.69 -19.00 7.01
CA LEU A 21 5.50 -18.72 5.57
C LEU A 21 5.94 -17.29 5.23
N VAL A 22 5.53 -16.30 6.04
CA VAL A 22 5.93 -14.90 5.86
C VAL A 22 7.45 -14.75 5.95
N ALA A 23 8.10 -15.40 6.92
CA ALA A 23 9.55 -15.36 7.07
C ALA A 23 10.27 -15.99 5.87
N THR A 24 9.80 -17.16 5.41
CA THR A 24 10.38 -17.87 4.26
C THR A 24 10.30 -17.02 2.99
N ASN A 25 9.15 -16.38 2.75
CA ASN A 25 8.98 -15.46 1.62
C ASN A 25 9.89 -14.22 1.76
N ALA A 26 10.01 -13.65 2.95
CA ALA A 26 10.92 -12.53 3.17
C ALA A 26 12.40 -12.89 2.93
N GLU A 27 12.81 -14.14 3.18
CA GLU A 27 14.17 -14.63 2.92
C GLU A 27 14.44 -14.92 1.43
N SER A 28 13.42 -15.33 0.68
CA SER A 28 13.55 -15.61 -0.76
C SER A 28 13.49 -14.36 -1.64
N TRP A 29 13.15 -13.19 -1.09
CA TRP A 29 13.07 -11.94 -1.82
C TRP A 29 14.44 -11.44 -2.30
N ARG A 30 14.46 -10.87 -3.52
CA ARG A 30 15.60 -10.16 -4.11
C ARG A 30 15.21 -8.73 -4.46
N SER A 31 15.86 -7.79 -3.80
CA SER A 31 15.56 -6.36 -3.89
C SER A 31 16.04 -5.71 -5.19
N GLU A 32 16.84 -6.42 -5.98
CA GLU A 32 17.38 -5.98 -7.26
C GLU A 32 16.31 -5.96 -8.34
N ILE A 33 15.38 -6.93 -8.29
CA ILE A 33 14.34 -7.13 -9.30
C ILE A 33 12.92 -7.17 -8.70
N ASN A 34 12.78 -6.99 -7.39
CA ASN A 34 11.52 -7.01 -6.65
C ASN A 34 10.70 -8.30 -6.90
N SER A 35 11.36 -9.44 -6.75
CA SER A 35 10.72 -10.76 -6.85
C SER A 35 11.28 -11.76 -5.84
N PHE A 36 10.50 -12.78 -5.55
CA PHE A 36 10.91 -13.98 -4.83
C PHE A 36 11.56 -14.97 -5.79
N HIS A 37 12.69 -15.55 -5.39
CA HIS A 37 13.29 -16.69 -6.10
C HIS A 37 12.99 -17.97 -5.35
N TYR A 38 12.15 -18.80 -5.96
CA TYR A 38 11.89 -20.16 -5.49
C TYR A 38 12.79 -21.16 -6.24
N ASN A 39 12.51 -22.45 -6.07
CA ASN A 39 13.25 -23.51 -6.75
C ASN A 39 13.09 -23.43 -8.29
N ILE A 40 13.93 -24.18 -9.01
CA ILE A 40 14.01 -24.14 -10.48
C ILE A 40 12.70 -24.51 -11.21
N GLN A 41 11.78 -25.21 -10.55
CA GLN A 41 10.49 -25.60 -11.12
C GLN A 41 9.46 -24.48 -11.04
N ILE A 42 9.50 -23.68 -9.98
CA ILE A 42 8.57 -22.55 -9.74
C ILE A 42 9.10 -21.27 -10.40
N GLY A 43 10.40 -20.98 -10.26
CA GLY A 43 11.03 -19.79 -10.82
C GLY A 43 10.80 -18.53 -10.00
N GLU A 44 10.67 -17.40 -10.68
CA GLU A 44 10.44 -16.08 -10.08
C GLU A 44 8.95 -15.80 -9.90
N MET A 45 8.58 -15.25 -8.74
CA MET A 45 7.21 -14.82 -8.44
C MET A 45 7.23 -13.52 -7.66
N THR A 46 6.18 -12.72 -7.72
CA THR A 46 6.09 -11.48 -6.95
C THR A 46 4.64 -11.12 -6.70
N PRO A 47 4.31 -10.44 -5.59
CA PRO A 47 2.99 -9.83 -5.46
C PRO A 47 2.80 -8.82 -6.58
N THR A 48 1.67 -8.86 -7.25
CA THR A 48 1.34 -8.01 -8.41
C THR A 48 0.19 -7.06 -8.11
N LEU A 49 -0.03 -6.07 -8.98
CA LEU A 49 -1.22 -5.21 -8.88
C LEU A 49 -2.51 -6.03 -9.02
N PHE A 50 -2.46 -7.15 -9.75
CA PHE A 50 -3.57 -8.10 -9.84
C PHE A 50 -3.90 -8.71 -8.47
N ASP A 51 -2.88 -9.11 -7.71
CA ASP A 51 -3.06 -9.64 -6.36
C ASP A 51 -3.66 -8.61 -5.42
N VAL A 52 -3.20 -7.37 -5.52
CA VAL A 52 -3.73 -6.28 -4.70
C VAL A 52 -5.19 -5.99 -5.06
N TYR A 53 -5.55 -6.01 -6.34
CA TYR A 53 -6.93 -5.90 -6.79
C TYR A 53 -7.79 -7.06 -6.27
N ASP A 54 -7.34 -8.31 -6.42
CA ASP A 54 -8.11 -9.50 -6.08
C ASP A 54 -8.25 -9.69 -4.55
N ILE A 55 -7.16 -9.47 -3.80
CA ILE A 55 -7.11 -9.70 -2.34
C ILE A 55 -7.67 -8.50 -1.57
N LEU A 56 -7.35 -7.28 -1.98
CA LEU A 56 -7.70 -6.06 -1.24
C LEU A 56 -8.84 -5.26 -1.88
N GLY A 57 -9.27 -5.59 -3.10
CA GLY A 57 -10.36 -4.91 -3.82
C GLY A 57 -10.06 -3.44 -4.12
N LEU A 58 -8.79 -3.07 -4.26
CA LEU A 58 -8.34 -1.70 -4.50
C LEU A 58 -8.31 -1.40 -6.00
N SER A 59 -8.72 -0.19 -6.39
CA SER A 59 -8.69 0.25 -7.80
C SER A 59 -7.27 0.23 -8.36
N VAL A 60 -7.11 -0.32 -9.57
CA VAL A 60 -5.81 -0.47 -10.28
C VAL A 60 -5.33 0.83 -10.92
N VAL A 61 -6.24 1.77 -11.14
CA VAL A 61 -5.98 3.02 -11.86
C VAL A 61 -6.32 4.20 -10.97
N GLY A 62 -5.41 5.17 -10.89
CA GLY A 62 -5.61 6.39 -10.09
C GLY A 62 -4.39 7.31 -10.01
N GLU A 63 -4.58 8.43 -9.32
CA GLU A 63 -3.55 9.41 -9.00
C GLU A 63 -2.55 8.86 -7.97
N HIS A 64 -1.29 9.26 -8.11
CA HIS A 64 -0.23 8.88 -7.17
C HIS A 64 -0.51 9.34 -5.73
N VAL A 65 -0.33 8.44 -4.77
CA VAL A 65 -0.44 8.69 -3.33
C VAL A 65 0.78 9.47 -2.84
N THR A 66 0.77 10.79 -3.03
CA THR A 66 1.86 11.70 -2.66
C THR A 66 1.38 12.76 -1.68
N CYS A 67 2.06 12.88 -0.53
CA CYS A 67 1.72 13.90 0.47
C CYS A 67 2.32 15.28 0.16
N ARG A 68 1.54 16.34 0.32
CA ARG A 68 2.04 17.72 0.39
C ARG A 68 2.62 18.07 1.78
N PRO A 69 3.43 19.13 1.91
CA PRO A 69 3.88 19.64 3.20
C PRO A 69 2.72 20.16 4.06
N ILE A 70 2.79 19.95 5.37
CA ILE A 70 1.78 20.44 6.34
C ILE A 70 2.48 21.45 7.25
N ASN A 71 2.12 22.73 7.10
CA ASN A 71 2.79 23.82 7.82
C ASN A 71 2.31 23.96 9.27
N ALA A 72 1.01 23.74 9.53
CA ALA A 72 0.39 23.90 10.85
C ALA A 72 -0.30 22.59 11.27
N LEU A 73 0.48 21.66 11.81
CA LEU A 73 0.02 20.28 12.05
C LEU A 73 -1.11 20.19 13.08
N HIS A 74 -1.07 21.02 14.13
CA HIS A 74 -2.15 21.10 15.12
C HIS A 74 -3.47 21.50 14.46
N LYS A 75 -3.47 22.65 13.77
CA LYS A 75 -4.66 23.14 13.05
C LYS A 75 -5.15 22.16 12.01
N PHE A 76 -4.23 21.51 11.28
CA PHE A 76 -4.59 20.50 10.30
C PHE A 76 -5.32 19.30 10.92
N ILE A 77 -4.87 18.80 12.08
CA ILE A 77 -5.55 17.73 12.80
C ILE A 77 -6.90 18.23 13.33
N GLU A 78 -6.96 19.45 13.89
CA GLU A 78 -8.18 20.03 14.43
C GLU A 78 -9.26 20.24 13.36
N ASP A 79 -8.88 20.77 12.20
CA ASP A 79 -9.81 21.02 11.09
C ASP A 79 -10.41 19.70 10.58
N ASN A 80 -9.62 18.61 10.52
CA ASN A 80 -10.05 17.30 10.01
C ASN A 80 -10.67 16.39 11.07
N LEU A 81 -10.20 16.36 12.31
CA LEU A 81 -10.67 15.41 13.33
C LEU A 81 -11.50 16.10 14.42
N GLY A 82 -11.49 17.43 14.49
CA GLY A 82 -12.20 18.22 15.51
C GLY A 82 -11.55 18.23 16.90
N ILE A 83 -10.61 17.33 17.14
CA ILE A 83 -9.85 17.21 18.38
C ILE A 83 -8.40 16.88 18.04
N VAL A 84 -7.46 17.30 18.90
CA VAL A 84 -6.02 17.14 18.68
C VAL A 84 -5.42 16.34 19.84
N PRO A 85 -4.50 15.38 19.58
CA PRO A 85 -3.75 14.74 20.65
C PRO A 85 -2.99 15.78 21.48
N THR A 86 -3.26 15.81 22.78
CA THR A 86 -2.61 16.76 23.71
C THR A 86 -1.19 16.34 24.07
N GLU A 87 -0.87 15.05 23.93
CA GLU A 87 0.42 14.48 24.30
C GLU A 87 1.11 13.79 23.12
N GLY A 88 2.41 14.08 22.97
CA GLY A 88 3.29 13.38 22.03
C GLY A 88 3.54 14.12 20.72
N ASN A 89 4.07 13.39 19.74
CA ASN A 89 4.48 13.95 18.46
C ASN A 89 3.32 13.97 17.47
N LEU A 90 2.84 15.16 17.09
CA LEU A 90 1.75 15.35 16.13
C LEU A 90 2.07 14.85 14.71
N THR A 91 3.32 14.50 14.37
CA THR A 91 3.65 13.91 13.05
C THR A 91 3.17 12.47 12.89
N ALA A 92 2.83 11.80 14.00
CA ALA A 92 2.27 10.46 13.98
C ALA A 92 1.21 10.31 15.09
N ILE A 93 -0.03 10.02 14.71
CA ILE A 93 -1.15 9.84 15.64
C ILE A 93 -1.14 8.40 16.15
N LYS A 94 -1.34 8.20 17.46
CA LYS A 94 -1.41 6.87 18.06
C LYS A 94 -2.71 6.16 17.67
N HIS A 95 -2.63 4.87 17.35
CA HIS A 95 -3.81 4.02 17.12
C HIS A 95 -4.69 3.94 18.36
N SER A 96 -4.09 3.87 19.56
CA SER A 96 -4.85 3.90 20.82
C SER A 96 -5.63 5.19 21.01
N TRP A 97 -5.07 6.33 20.58
CA TRP A 97 -5.75 7.62 20.63
C TRP A 97 -6.91 7.68 19.62
N LEU A 98 -6.72 7.19 18.38
CA LEU A 98 -7.82 7.10 17.42
C LEU A 98 -8.97 6.25 17.95
N LYS A 99 -8.67 5.06 18.49
CA LYS A 99 -9.68 4.18 19.08
C LYS A 99 -10.39 4.83 20.26
N ALA A 100 -9.65 5.45 21.19
CA ALA A 100 -10.24 6.06 22.37
C ALA A 100 -11.24 7.19 22.04
N ASN A 101 -11.06 7.88 20.91
CA ASN A 101 -11.90 9.05 20.58
C ASN A 101 -12.89 8.81 19.43
N PHE A 102 -12.64 7.85 18.53
CA PHE A 102 -13.42 7.68 17.30
C PHE A 102 -13.99 6.27 17.10
N TRP A 103 -13.84 5.36 18.08
CA TRP A 103 -14.37 4.00 17.96
C TRP A 103 -15.89 3.93 17.99
N GLU A 104 -16.55 4.74 18.82
CA GLU A 104 -18.00 4.78 18.96
C GLU A 104 -18.54 6.13 18.52
N LEU A 105 -19.37 6.12 17.47
CA LEU A 105 -20.07 7.31 16.99
C LEU A 105 -21.22 7.66 17.96
N PRO A 106 -21.34 8.91 18.42
CA PRO A 106 -22.47 9.34 19.24
C PRO A 106 -23.82 9.13 18.53
N PRO A 107 -24.89 8.73 19.24
CA PRO A 107 -26.20 8.48 18.63
C PRO A 107 -26.83 9.68 17.92
N ASP A 108 -26.46 10.89 18.36
CA ASP A 108 -26.93 12.19 17.88
C ASP A 108 -25.87 12.93 17.05
N ALA A 109 -24.92 12.18 16.46
CA ALA A 109 -23.83 12.76 15.68
C ALA A 109 -24.35 13.61 14.50
N SER A 110 -23.90 14.86 14.46
CA SER A 110 -24.11 15.75 13.31
C SER A 110 -23.40 15.22 12.06
N PRO A 111 -23.83 15.62 10.84
CA PRO A 111 -23.14 15.23 9.60
C PRO A 111 -21.64 15.57 9.60
N VAL A 112 -21.26 16.69 10.22
CA VAL A 112 -19.85 17.09 10.37
C VAL A 112 -19.10 16.12 11.26
N GLN A 113 -19.69 15.68 12.38
CA GLN A 113 -19.06 14.66 13.24
C GLN A 113 -18.90 13.33 12.51
N ILE A 114 -19.91 12.90 11.74
CA ILE A 114 -19.85 11.66 10.95
C ILE A 114 -18.62 11.70 10.03
N VAL A 115 -18.43 12.78 9.27
CA VAL A 115 -17.27 12.95 8.38
C VAL A 115 -15.94 12.81 9.15
N LYS A 116 -15.80 13.48 10.29
CA LYS A 116 -14.58 13.42 11.12
C LYS A 116 -14.29 12.02 11.65
N TYR A 117 -15.34 11.30 12.08
CA TYR A 117 -15.23 9.90 12.50
C TYR A 117 -14.86 8.99 11.33
N THR A 118 -15.44 9.20 10.16
CA THR A 118 -15.07 8.45 8.95
C THR A 118 -13.61 8.72 8.56
N GLN A 119 -13.14 9.96 8.63
CA GLN A 119 -11.73 10.31 8.38
C GLN A 119 -10.79 9.60 9.35
N ALA A 120 -11.10 9.60 10.65
CA ALA A 120 -10.33 8.89 11.67
C ALA A 120 -10.31 7.37 11.43
N TYR A 121 -11.46 6.80 11.09
CA TYR A 121 -11.61 5.37 10.78
C TYR A 121 -10.81 4.98 9.54
N LEU A 122 -10.93 5.73 8.44
CA LEU A 122 -10.18 5.47 7.21
C LEU A 122 -8.68 5.59 7.42
N LEU A 123 -8.24 6.62 8.17
CA LEU A 123 -6.83 6.78 8.55
C LEU A 123 -6.30 5.58 9.34
N PHE A 124 -7.09 5.07 10.30
CA PHE A 124 -6.76 3.86 11.03
C PHE A 124 -6.76 2.62 10.12
N LEU A 125 -7.76 2.48 9.24
CA LEU A 125 -7.90 1.34 8.35
C LEU A 125 -6.68 1.22 7.43
N ILE A 126 -6.31 2.28 6.70
CA ILE A 126 -5.16 2.23 5.79
C ILE A 126 -3.83 2.00 6.51
N SER A 127 -3.70 2.41 7.78
CA SER A 127 -2.46 2.22 8.53
C SER A 127 -2.26 0.78 8.97
N VAL A 128 -3.36 0.03 9.20
CA VAL A 128 -3.30 -1.37 9.64
C VAL A 128 -3.37 -2.36 8.49
N THR A 129 -3.95 -1.99 7.33
CA THR A 129 -4.09 -2.89 6.17
C THR A 129 -3.00 -2.68 5.12
N ASN A 130 -2.80 -1.43 4.67
CA ASN A 130 -1.91 -1.10 3.56
C ASN A 130 -0.50 -0.72 4.06
N PHE A 131 -0.43 0.03 5.16
CA PHE A 131 0.82 0.61 5.66
C PHE A 131 1.31 0.05 7.00
N ALA A 132 0.92 -1.18 7.34
CA ALA A 132 1.28 -1.80 8.62
C ALA A 132 2.80 -1.78 8.85
N ASP A 133 3.29 -0.92 9.75
CA ASP A 133 4.68 -0.94 10.21
C ASP A 133 4.81 -1.83 11.45
N ALA A 134 5.96 -2.49 11.64
CA ALA A 134 6.17 -3.40 12.78
C ALA A 134 6.11 -2.71 14.15
N SER A 135 6.06 -1.37 14.20
CA SER A 135 5.81 -0.64 15.45
C SER A 135 4.33 -0.55 15.86
N VAL A 136 3.38 -0.94 14.98
CA VAL A 136 1.91 -1.16 15.15
C VAL A 136 1.09 -0.12 15.94
N ALA A 137 1.69 0.94 16.49
CA ALA A 137 1.06 1.81 17.48
C ALA A 137 0.70 3.19 16.95
N THR A 138 1.18 3.58 15.76
CA THR A 138 1.00 4.94 15.23
C THR A 138 0.82 4.97 13.71
N VAL A 139 0.08 5.96 13.23
CA VAL A 139 -0.09 6.29 11.81
C VAL A 139 0.51 7.67 11.52
N PRO A 140 1.29 7.85 10.45
CA PRO A 140 1.76 9.17 10.04
C PRO A 140 0.60 10.13 9.73
N THR A 141 0.57 11.28 10.40
CA THR A 141 -0.51 12.28 10.28
C THR A 141 -0.69 12.79 8.84
N ARG A 142 0.39 12.77 8.04
CA ARG A 142 0.36 13.15 6.63
C ARG A 142 -0.61 12.32 5.78
N TYR A 143 -0.99 11.12 6.20
CA TYR A 143 -1.95 10.29 5.46
C TYR A 143 -3.39 10.76 5.62
N LEU A 144 -3.69 11.57 6.64
CA LEU A 144 -5.01 12.20 6.81
C LEU A 144 -5.35 13.12 5.62
N GLN A 145 -4.34 13.60 4.90
CA GLN A 145 -4.52 14.43 3.69
C GLN A 145 -5.33 13.75 2.59
N PHE A 146 -5.30 12.41 2.53
CA PHE A 146 -6.04 11.65 1.53
C PHE A 146 -7.53 11.49 1.87
N PHE A 147 -7.93 11.90 3.07
CA PHE A 147 -9.30 11.84 3.54
C PHE A 147 -9.88 13.22 3.86
N GLU A 148 -9.14 14.32 3.64
CA GLU A 148 -9.67 15.69 3.78
C GLU A 148 -10.99 15.85 3.03
N ASP A 149 -11.03 15.32 1.81
CA ASP A 149 -12.24 15.09 1.04
C ASP A 149 -12.36 13.58 0.78
N ILE A 150 -13.20 12.92 1.58
CA ILE A 150 -13.41 11.46 1.51
C ILE A 150 -13.93 11.06 0.12
N GLU A 151 -14.70 11.93 -0.55
CA GLU A 151 -15.23 11.64 -1.87
C GLU A 151 -14.13 11.56 -2.92
N GLN A 152 -12.98 12.20 -2.73
CA GLN A 152 -11.85 12.11 -3.67
C GLN A 152 -10.94 10.91 -3.38
N ALA A 153 -11.13 10.21 -2.25
CA ALA A 153 -10.24 9.12 -1.86
C ALA A 153 -10.19 7.98 -2.89
N HIS A 154 -11.29 7.74 -3.63
CA HIS A 154 -11.34 6.70 -4.68
C HIS A 154 -10.44 6.98 -5.88
N ARG A 155 -9.98 8.22 -6.06
CA ARG A 155 -9.15 8.62 -7.21
C ARG A 155 -7.70 8.19 -7.07
N TYR A 156 -7.25 7.83 -5.86
CA TYR A 156 -5.86 7.45 -5.65
C TYR A 156 -5.61 5.99 -6.01
N ALA A 157 -4.46 5.71 -6.61
CA ALA A 157 -3.96 4.36 -6.88
C ALA A 157 -3.47 3.70 -5.56
N TRP A 158 -4.41 3.33 -4.71
CA TRP A 158 -4.15 2.73 -3.39
C TRP A 158 -3.46 1.37 -3.50
N ASP A 159 -3.70 0.67 -4.59
CA ASP A 159 -3.12 -0.62 -4.92
C ASP A 159 -1.60 -0.51 -5.16
N ALA A 160 -1.19 0.40 -6.05
CA ALA A 160 0.19 0.68 -6.38
C ALA A 160 0.93 1.24 -5.17
N ALA A 161 0.25 2.05 -4.35
CA ALA A 161 0.79 2.54 -3.10
C ALA A 161 1.04 1.41 -2.08
N ALA A 162 0.09 0.50 -1.90
CA ALA A 162 0.24 -0.67 -1.03
C ALA A 162 1.37 -1.58 -1.52
N LEU A 163 1.45 -1.81 -2.83
CA LEU A 163 2.49 -2.64 -3.44
C LEU A 163 3.88 -2.01 -3.34
N ALA A 164 4.00 -0.69 -3.58
CA ALA A 164 5.24 0.07 -3.38
C ALA A 164 5.75 -0.08 -1.94
N TYR A 165 4.84 0.04 -0.96
CA TYR A 165 5.17 -0.10 0.45
C TYR A 165 5.65 -1.53 0.76
N LEU A 166 4.96 -2.55 0.26
CA LEU A 166 5.32 -3.95 0.44
C LEU A 166 6.73 -4.25 -0.11
N TYR A 167 7.00 -3.87 -1.36
CA TYR A 167 8.30 -4.09 -2.01
C TYR A 167 9.43 -3.42 -1.22
N ARG A 168 9.22 -2.17 -0.79
CA ARG A 168 10.19 -1.43 0.03
C ARG A 168 10.50 -2.15 1.34
N LEU A 169 9.50 -2.74 1.98
CA LEU A 169 9.70 -3.39 3.27
C LEU A 169 10.33 -4.77 3.15
N LEU A 170 9.96 -5.54 2.12
CA LEU A 170 10.65 -6.78 1.77
C LEU A 170 12.14 -6.51 1.51
N GLY A 171 12.47 -5.49 0.71
CA GLY A 171 13.86 -5.08 0.50
C GLY A 171 14.61 -4.71 1.80
N LYS A 172 13.94 -4.04 2.74
CA LYS A 172 14.51 -3.74 4.07
C LYS A 172 14.68 -4.99 4.93
N ALA A 173 13.74 -5.94 4.89
CA ALA A 173 13.78 -7.17 5.67
C ALA A 173 15.00 -8.02 5.28
N CYS A 174 15.26 -8.17 3.98
CA CYS A 174 16.43 -8.92 3.47
C CYS A 174 17.75 -8.24 3.83
N THR A 175 17.81 -6.91 3.72
CA THR A 175 19.07 -6.17 3.92
C THR A 175 19.50 -6.10 5.39
N PHE A 176 18.53 -5.95 6.31
CA PHE A 176 18.82 -5.64 7.71
C PHE A 176 18.65 -6.82 8.68
N LYS A 177 18.36 -8.04 8.21
CA LYS A 177 18.06 -9.22 9.05
C LYS A 177 17.12 -8.86 10.22
N ARG A 178 16.03 -8.12 9.92
CA ARG A 178 15.10 -7.67 10.95
C ARG A 178 14.34 -8.88 11.52
N ARG A 179 14.18 -8.92 12.85
CA ARG A 179 13.40 -9.97 13.54
C ARG A 179 11.88 -9.85 13.35
N HIS A 180 11.40 -8.71 12.85
CA HIS A 180 9.98 -8.42 12.65
C HIS A 180 9.75 -7.88 11.24
N PHE A 181 8.85 -8.53 10.50
CA PHE A 181 8.37 -8.06 9.21
C PHE A 181 7.38 -6.90 9.41
N SER A 182 7.52 -5.88 8.57
CA SER A 182 6.62 -4.74 8.48
C SER A 182 6.03 -4.78 7.07
N GLY A 183 4.73 -4.62 6.90
CA GLY A 183 4.04 -4.66 5.60
C GLY A 183 2.71 -5.39 5.69
N SER A 184 1.97 -5.42 4.57
CA SER A 184 0.71 -6.16 4.50
C SER A 184 0.98 -7.67 4.58
N ALA A 185 0.84 -8.23 5.79
CA ALA A 185 1.01 -9.66 6.02
C ALA A 185 -0.05 -10.49 5.27
N THR A 186 -1.20 -9.89 4.94
CA THR A 186 -2.25 -10.51 4.12
C THR A 186 -1.74 -10.79 2.70
N LEU A 187 -1.03 -9.83 2.09
CA LEU A 187 -0.40 -10.03 0.77
C LEU A 187 0.74 -11.05 0.81
N MET A 188 1.33 -11.36 1.97
CA MET A 188 2.41 -12.35 2.10
C MET A 188 1.93 -13.77 2.43
N GLN A 189 0.69 -13.94 2.87
CA GLN A 189 0.12 -15.23 3.26
C GLN A 189 -0.55 -15.99 2.12
N VAL A 190 -0.68 -15.38 0.95
CA VAL A 190 -1.23 -16.06 -0.21
C VAL A 190 -0.26 -17.16 -0.63
N ILE A 191 -0.71 -18.40 -0.56
CA ILE A 191 -0.01 -19.53 -1.18
C ILE A 191 -0.08 -19.26 -2.67
N TRP A 192 1.01 -18.77 -3.24
CA TRP A 192 1.14 -18.45 -4.66
C TRP A 192 1.12 -19.73 -5.49
N ASN A 193 -0.06 -20.33 -5.65
CA ASN A 193 -0.30 -21.25 -6.75
C ASN A 193 -0.30 -20.41 -8.02
N SER A 194 0.50 -20.76 -9.03
CA SER A 194 0.39 -20.11 -10.33
C SER A 194 -1.08 -20.18 -10.78
N TYR A 195 -1.60 -19.12 -11.41
CA TYR A 195 -3.01 -18.99 -11.79
C TYR A 195 -3.41 -19.95 -12.93
N PHE A 196 -3.09 -21.25 -12.81
CA PHE A 196 -3.25 -22.31 -13.80
C PHE A 196 -4.72 -22.63 -14.15
N LYS A 197 -5.68 -21.82 -13.69
CA LYS A 197 -7.11 -21.92 -14.02
C LYS A 197 -7.72 -20.53 -14.25
N LEU A 198 -7.13 -19.78 -15.18
CA LEU A 198 -7.78 -18.58 -15.74
C LEU A 198 -8.90 -18.94 -16.75
N ASP A 199 -9.14 -20.22 -17.04
CA ASP A 199 -10.15 -20.66 -18.03
C ASP A 199 -11.58 -20.82 -17.48
N GLU A 200 -11.86 -20.51 -16.21
CA GLU A 200 -13.23 -20.47 -15.67
C GLU A 200 -13.74 -19.01 -15.66
N GLU A 201 -14.53 -18.67 -16.69
CA GLU A 201 -15.33 -17.43 -16.85
C GLU A 201 -14.67 -16.16 -16.29
N ILE A 202 -13.68 -15.64 -17.00
CA ILE A 202 -13.13 -14.31 -16.74
C ILE A 202 -14.04 -13.27 -17.41
N SER A 203 -14.79 -12.52 -16.61
CA SER A 203 -15.48 -11.28 -17.05
C SER A 203 -14.54 -10.40 -17.87
N ASP A 204 -15.03 -9.70 -18.91
CA ASP A 204 -14.24 -8.77 -19.73
C ASP A 204 -13.40 -7.80 -18.86
N ASP A 205 -13.93 -7.37 -17.71
CA ASP A 205 -13.26 -6.51 -16.74
C ASP A 205 -11.92 -7.08 -16.22
N ARG A 206 -11.80 -8.40 -16.10
CA ARG A 206 -10.57 -9.05 -15.61
C ARG A 206 -9.50 -9.16 -16.70
N HIS A 207 -9.87 -9.19 -17.97
CA HIS A 207 -8.90 -9.16 -19.08
C HIS A 207 -8.27 -7.77 -19.21
N GLU A 208 -9.07 -6.70 -19.14
CA GLU A 208 -8.56 -5.32 -19.15
C GLU A 208 -7.67 -5.03 -17.92
N ALA A 209 -8.08 -5.54 -16.74
CA ALA A 209 -7.25 -5.49 -15.55
C ALA A 209 -5.92 -6.25 -15.76
N PHE A 210 -5.94 -7.44 -16.38
CA PHE A 210 -4.74 -8.20 -16.69
C PHE A 210 -3.77 -7.46 -17.62
N GLU A 211 -4.26 -6.79 -18.67
CA GLU A 211 -3.38 -6.01 -19.55
C GLU A 211 -2.76 -4.81 -18.80
N THR A 212 -3.55 -4.15 -17.97
CA THR A 212 -3.12 -3.00 -17.16
C THR A 212 -2.07 -3.42 -16.12
N VAL A 213 -2.28 -4.51 -15.40
CA VAL A 213 -1.36 -5.00 -14.36
C VAL A 213 -0.10 -5.65 -14.94
N MET A 214 -0.03 -5.96 -16.23
CA MET A 214 1.18 -6.47 -16.88
C MET A 214 2.07 -5.38 -17.48
N CYS A 215 1.71 -4.11 -17.29
CA CYS A 215 2.54 -2.99 -17.69
C CYS A 215 3.73 -2.81 -16.75
N VAL A 216 4.94 -2.71 -17.34
CA VAL A 216 6.14 -2.30 -16.61
C VAL A 216 6.03 -0.81 -16.30
N THR A 217 6.07 -0.46 -15.03
CA THR A 217 5.93 0.93 -14.56
C THR A 217 6.67 1.13 -13.23
N THR A 218 6.51 2.30 -12.63
CA THR A 218 7.06 2.65 -11.33
C THR A 218 5.96 2.80 -10.29
N LEU A 219 6.05 2.05 -9.20
CA LEU A 219 5.14 2.19 -8.07
C LEU A 219 5.59 3.36 -7.20
N ILE A 220 4.65 4.24 -6.84
CA ILE A 220 4.93 5.45 -6.09
C ILE A 220 4.04 5.51 -4.85
N LEU A 221 4.68 5.67 -3.69
CA LEU A 221 4.05 6.03 -2.43
C LEU A 221 4.92 7.05 -1.71
N HIS A 222 4.49 8.31 -1.68
CA HIS A 222 5.26 9.39 -1.09
C HIS A 222 6.74 9.37 -1.52
N ASP A 223 7.69 9.10 -0.62
CA ASP A 223 9.14 9.02 -0.88
C ASP A 223 9.61 7.63 -1.31
N ILE A 224 8.70 6.66 -1.40
CA ILE A 224 8.93 5.31 -1.88
C ILE A 224 8.66 5.29 -3.38
N VAL A 225 9.65 4.77 -4.10
CA VAL A 225 9.62 4.59 -5.55
C VAL A 225 10.25 3.24 -5.81
N GLU A 226 9.49 2.32 -6.38
CA GLU A 226 9.93 0.94 -6.64
C GLU A 226 9.61 0.55 -8.09
N PRO A 227 10.52 -0.12 -8.82
CA PRO A 227 10.20 -0.65 -10.14
C PRO A 227 9.18 -1.78 -10.03
N TYR A 228 8.21 -1.79 -10.94
CA TYR A 228 7.26 -2.87 -11.15
C TYR A 228 7.52 -3.55 -12.49
N MET A 229 7.95 -4.82 -12.41
CA MET A 229 8.44 -5.60 -13.54
C MET A 229 7.64 -6.90 -13.71
N PRO A 230 6.33 -6.83 -14.03
CA PRO A 230 5.48 -8.02 -14.11
C PRO A 230 5.90 -9.00 -15.22
N ASP A 231 6.67 -8.54 -16.21
CA ASP A 231 7.25 -9.38 -17.26
C ASP A 231 8.30 -10.38 -16.75
N HIS A 232 8.82 -10.19 -15.53
CA HIS A 232 9.73 -11.13 -14.86
C HIS A 232 8.99 -12.34 -14.28
N VAL A 233 7.66 -12.26 -14.13
CA VAL A 233 6.85 -13.28 -13.46
C VAL A 233 5.72 -13.82 -14.34
N CYS A 234 5.83 -13.76 -15.67
CA CYS A 234 4.79 -14.26 -16.58
C CYS A 234 4.35 -15.70 -16.31
N ARG A 235 5.26 -16.57 -15.80
CA ARG A 235 4.93 -17.97 -15.45
C ARG A 235 3.94 -18.07 -14.30
N GLN A 236 3.92 -17.09 -13.39
CA GLN A 236 2.92 -16.98 -12.31
C GLN A 236 1.51 -16.98 -12.92
N PHE A 237 1.33 -16.35 -14.09
CA PHE A 237 0.09 -16.26 -14.87
C PHE A 237 -0.10 -17.39 -15.89
N GLY A 238 0.64 -18.49 -15.77
CA GLY A 238 0.58 -19.59 -16.74
C GLY A 238 1.10 -19.21 -18.14
N SER A 239 1.68 -18.01 -18.30
CA SER A 239 2.18 -17.50 -19.56
C SER A 239 3.65 -17.87 -19.79
N LYS A 240 4.04 -17.99 -21.06
CA LYS A 240 5.45 -18.17 -21.42
C LYS A 240 6.24 -16.92 -21.07
N GLN A 241 7.37 -17.10 -20.39
CA GLN A 241 8.26 -16.00 -20.04
C GLN A 241 9.29 -15.79 -21.15
N GLY A 242 9.30 -14.58 -21.72
CA GLY A 242 10.33 -14.12 -22.65
C GLY A 242 11.61 -13.70 -21.93
N ILE A 243 12.54 -13.07 -22.67
CA ILE A 243 13.73 -12.47 -22.06
C ILE A 243 13.29 -11.26 -21.21
N PRO A 244 13.50 -11.26 -19.89
CA PRO A 244 13.05 -10.17 -19.03
C PRO A 244 13.78 -8.86 -19.35
N ARG A 245 13.07 -7.73 -19.23
CA ARG A 245 13.70 -6.40 -19.37
C ARG A 245 14.65 -6.12 -18.20
N ASN A 246 15.69 -5.31 -18.44
CA ASN A 246 16.53 -4.83 -17.35
C ASN A 246 15.69 -3.99 -16.36
N PRO A 247 15.95 -4.08 -15.05
CA PRO A 247 15.22 -3.29 -14.06
C PRO A 247 15.31 -1.79 -14.35
N LEU A 248 14.19 -1.07 -14.18
CA LEU A 248 14.17 0.38 -14.29
C LEU A 248 15.15 0.98 -13.27
N SER A 249 16.06 1.85 -13.73
CA SER A 249 17.01 2.52 -12.88
C SER A 249 16.32 3.63 -12.07
N VAL A 250 15.63 3.25 -11.01
CA VAL A 250 15.04 4.21 -10.07
C VAL A 250 16.15 4.69 -9.15
N GLY A 251 16.64 5.92 -9.37
CA GLY A 251 17.69 6.50 -8.51
C GLY A 251 17.28 6.50 -7.04
N LYS A 252 17.89 5.63 -6.22
CA LYS A 252 17.72 5.57 -4.76
C LYS A 252 18.35 6.81 -4.11
N ARG A 253 17.76 8.00 -4.28
CA ARG A 253 18.20 9.20 -3.53
C ARG A 253 17.72 9.09 -2.08
N TYR A 254 18.50 8.41 -1.27
CA TYR A 254 18.46 8.53 0.19
C TYR A 254 18.98 9.92 0.58
N LYS A 255 18.09 10.91 0.71
CA LYS A 255 18.34 12.05 1.59
C LYS A 255 17.17 12.20 2.55
N ARG A 256 17.26 11.50 3.69
CA ARG A 256 16.73 12.05 4.93
C ARG A 256 17.47 13.36 5.21
N TYR A 257 16.75 14.34 5.74
CA TYR A 257 17.17 15.70 6.14
C TYR A 257 17.01 16.81 5.10
N GLY A 258 16.12 17.76 5.43
CA GLY A 258 16.17 19.14 4.95
C GLY A 258 14.89 19.67 4.30
N ARG A 259 13.96 20.15 5.17
CA ARG A 259 12.64 20.76 4.88
C ARG A 259 11.67 19.83 4.12
N GLN A 260 10.41 19.85 4.57
CA GLN A 260 9.28 19.15 3.96
C GLN A 260 9.05 19.78 2.57
N ARG A 261 9.77 19.30 1.55
CA ARG A 261 9.59 19.72 0.16
C ARG A 261 8.51 18.86 -0.48
N ASP A 262 7.72 19.47 -1.35
CA ASP A 262 6.72 18.76 -2.13
C ASP A 262 7.40 17.71 -3.01
N TRP A 263 7.02 16.44 -2.81
CA TRP A 263 7.60 15.32 -3.53
C TRP A 263 7.34 15.42 -5.04
N ARG A 264 6.15 15.90 -5.45
CA ARG A 264 5.78 16.02 -6.88
C ARG A 264 6.72 16.96 -7.62
N ASN A 265 7.12 18.04 -6.96
CA ASN A 265 8.05 19.02 -7.53
C ASN A 265 9.50 18.51 -7.59
N VAL A 266 9.87 17.59 -6.68
CA VAL A 266 11.24 17.04 -6.61
C VAL A 266 11.42 15.83 -7.53
N ASN A 267 10.35 15.12 -7.87
CA ASN A 267 10.38 13.87 -8.63
C ASN A 267 9.44 13.90 -9.85
N SER A 268 9.22 15.08 -10.43
CA SER A 268 8.36 15.24 -11.62
C SER A 268 8.83 14.38 -12.79
N ASP A 269 10.13 14.11 -12.88
CA ASP A 269 10.78 13.20 -13.81
C ASP A 269 10.31 11.74 -13.69
N LYS A 270 9.74 11.36 -12.54
CA LYS A 270 9.29 9.98 -12.25
C LYS A 270 7.79 9.76 -12.44
N ILE A 271 7.03 10.82 -12.74
CA ILE A 271 5.57 10.78 -12.89
C ILE A 271 5.15 10.47 -14.35
N HIS A 272 6.09 10.54 -15.30
CA HIS A 272 5.82 10.46 -16.75
C HIS A 272 6.22 9.13 -17.42
N HIS A 273 6.39 8.04 -16.68
CA HIS A 273 6.88 6.76 -17.20
C HIS A 273 6.03 5.56 -16.80
#